data_AF-A0A7Y8CSD7-F1
#
_entry.id   AF-A0A7Y8CSD7-F1
#
_cell.length_a   1.000
_cell.length_b   1.000
_cell.length_c   1.000
_cell.angle_alpha   90.00
_cell.angle_beta   90.00
_cell.angle_gamma   90.00
#
_symmetry.space_group_name_H-M   'P 1'
#
loop_
_entity.id
_entity.type
_entity.pdbx_description
1 polymer ?
#
loop_
_entity_poly.entity_id
_entity_poly.type
_entity_poly.pdbx_seq_one_letter_code
_entity_poly.pdbx_strand_id
1 'polypeptide(L)'
;MTNIDEIESILDEMCRILKECNLERWANILLDIKKKVRHDTKEARYSIMSLYGGMGSLNDLVLFKDGVMLVEENDVFDELRNRLYHLGKTL
;
A
#
# COMPACT_ATOMS: atom_id res chain seq x y z
N MET A 1 -0.10 -19.94 4.59
CA MET A 1 0.46 -19.69 3.24
C MET A 1 0.27 -18.23 2.96
N THR A 2 1.34 -17.45 2.84
CA THR A 2 1.23 -16.06 2.43
C THR A 2 0.94 -16.03 0.94
N ASN A 3 -0.15 -15.36 0.56
CA ASN A 3 -0.57 -15.29 -0.83
C ASN A 3 0.16 -14.13 -1.52
N ILE A 4 1.32 -14.41 -2.11
CA ILE A 4 2.12 -13.42 -2.84
C ILE A 4 1.28 -12.76 -3.95
N ASP A 5 0.44 -13.53 -4.64
CA ASP A 5 -0.43 -13.00 -5.70
C ASP A 5 -1.44 -11.99 -5.13
N GLU A 6 -1.94 -12.23 -3.92
CA GLU A 6 -2.82 -11.28 -3.22
C GLU A 6 -2.08 -10.00 -2.81
N ILE A 7 -0.85 -10.12 -2.31
CA ILE A 7 -0.03 -8.94 -1.98
C ILE A 7 0.21 -8.09 -3.23
N GLU A 8 0.59 -8.73 -4.35
CA GLU A 8 0.79 -8.02 -5.62
C GLU A 8 -0.49 -7.33 -6.11
N SER A 9 -1.64 -8.01 -6.01
CA SER A 9 -2.94 -7.44 -6.38
C SER A 9 -3.31 -6.24 -5.50
N ILE A 10 -3.06 -6.30 -4.19
CA ILE A 10 -3.32 -5.19 -3.28
C ILE A 10 -2.40 -4.00 -3.62
N LEU A 11 -1.11 -4.26 -3.85
CA LEU A 11 -0.14 -3.22 -4.20
C LEU A 11 -0.51 -2.52 -5.53
N ASP A 12 -0.99 -3.27 -6.52
CA ASP A 12 -1.46 -2.72 -7.80
C ASP A 12 -2.67 -1.80 -7.62
N GLU A 13 -3.67 -2.25 -6.85
CA GLU A 13 -4.89 -1.48 -6.65
C GLU A 13 -4.64 -0.21 -5.84
N MET A 14 -3.84 -0.30 -4.77
CA MET A 14 -3.40 0.87 -4.02
C MET A 14 -2.61 1.83 -4.91
N CYS A 15 -1.73 1.32 -5.78
CA CYS A 15 -0.96 2.15 -6.72
C CYS A 15 -1.88 2.89 -7.70
N ARG A 16 -2.93 2.23 -8.21
CA ARG A 16 -3.93 2.83 -9.09
C ARG A 16 -4.64 4.00 -8.41
N ILE A 17 -5.20 3.78 -7.22
CA ILE A 17 -5.91 4.80 -6.43
C ILE A 17 -5.00 6.00 -6.14
N LEU A 18 -3.75 5.75 -5.72
CA LEU A 18 -2.79 6.80 -5.42
C LEU A 18 -2.45 7.66 -6.64
N LYS A 19 -2.30 7.07 -7.83
CA LYS A 19 -2.06 7.81 -9.07
C LYS A 19 -3.25 8.67 -9.47
N GLU A 20 -4.48 8.18 -9.28
CA GLU A 20 -5.70 8.96 -9.54
C GLU A 20 -5.83 10.19 -8.61
N CYS A 21 -5.13 10.17 -7.47
CA CYS A 21 -5.04 11.25 -6.50
C CYS A 21 -3.75 12.10 -6.64
N ASN A 22 -2.93 11.91 -7.69
CA ASN A 22 -1.63 12.58 -7.88
C ASN A 22 -0.66 12.37 -6.69
N LEU A 23 -0.62 11.15 -6.15
CA LEU A 23 0.27 10.73 -5.05
C LEU A 23 1.37 9.80 -5.57
N GLU A 24 2.09 10.22 -6.62
CA GLU A 24 3.08 9.40 -7.34
C GLU A 24 4.20 8.91 -6.43
N ARG A 25 4.60 9.71 -5.44
CA ARG A 25 5.61 9.30 -4.46
C ARG A 25 5.21 8.01 -3.75
N TRP A 26 3.97 7.92 -3.26
CA TRP A 26 3.48 6.72 -2.61
C TRP A 26 3.29 5.57 -3.60
N ALA A 27 2.74 5.86 -4.78
CA ALA A 27 2.56 4.87 -5.83
C ALA A 27 3.89 4.19 -6.22
N ASN A 28 4.98 4.96 -6.32
CA ASN A 28 6.31 4.44 -6.63
C ASN A 28 6.88 3.57 -5.50
N ILE A 29 6.68 3.95 -4.23
CA ILE A 29 7.09 3.12 -3.08
C ILE A 29 6.41 1.74 -3.15
N LEU A 30 5.10 1.68 -3.44
CA LEU A 30 4.38 0.42 -3.54
C LEU A 30 4.86 -0.44 -4.72
N LEU A 31 5.17 0.18 -5.85
CA LEU A 31 5.74 -0.53 -7.01
C LEU A 31 7.12 -1.11 -6.71
N ASP A 32 7.96 -0.40 -5.97
CA ASP A 32 9.28 -0.90 -5.57
C ASP A 32 9.18 -2.06 -4.59
N ILE A 33 8.18 -2.04 -3.70
CA ILE A 33 7.86 -3.20 -2.84
C ILE A 33 7.43 -4.38 -3.70
N LYS A 34 6.52 -4.17 -4.66
CA LYS A 34 6.00 -5.23 -5.55
C LYS A 34 7.13 -5.99 -6.26
N LYS A 35 8.12 -5.27 -6.81
CA LYS A 35 9.30 -5.86 -7.47
C LYS A 35 10.10 -6.80 -6.54
N LYS A 36 10.03 -6.60 -5.22
CA LYS A 36 10.77 -7.41 -4.24
C LYS A 36 10.00 -8.64 -3.76
N VAL A 37 8.65 -8.62 -3.76
CA VAL A 37 7.81 -9.66 -3.09
C VAL A 37 8.16 -11.08 -3.53
N ARG A 38 8.50 -11.31 -4.81
CA ARG A 38 8.87 -12.63 -5.34
C ARG A 38 10.34 -13.00 -5.22
N HIS A 39 11.23 -12.02 -5.02
CA HIS A 39 12.67 -12.22 -5.12
C HIS A 39 13.39 -12.11 -3.77
N ASP A 40 12.87 -11.30 -2.85
CA ASP A 40 13.37 -11.13 -1.50
C ASP A 40 12.19 -10.86 -0.55
N THR A 41 11.59 -11.95 -0.07
CA THR A 41 10.42 -11.89 0.83
C THR A 41 10.75 -11.22 2.16
N LYS A 42 11.99 -11.33 2.65
CA LYS A 42 12.44 -10.71 3.90
C LYS A 42 12.50 -9.20 3.77
N GLU A 43 13.11 -8.70 2.70
CA GLU A 43 13.18 -7.27 2.41
C GLU A 43 11.81 -6.70 2.02
N ALA A 44 10.99 -7.45 1.28
CA ALA A 44 9.62 -7.08 0.98
C ALA A 44 8.78 -6.94 2.25
N ARG A 45 8.88 -7.91 3.17
CA ARG A 45 8.26 -7.84 4.50
C ARG A 45 8.72 -6.60 5.25
N TYR A 46 10.03 -6.36 5.35
CA TYR A 46 10.54 -5.18 6.04
C TYR A 46 9.98 -3.89 5.43
N SER A 47 9.98 -3.80 4.10
CA SER A 47 9.46 -2.64 3.36
C SER A 47 7.95 -2.46 3.54
N ILE A 48 7.15 -3.53 3.57
CA ILE A 48 5.71 -3.45 3.85
C ILE A 48 5.50 -2.94 5.27
N MET A 49 6.19 -3.53 6.26
CA MET A 49 5.99 -3.18 7.66
C MET A 49 6.42 -1.74 7.97
N SER A 50 7.41 -1.20 7.26
CA SER A 50 7.86 0.19 7.45
C SER A 50 6.84 1.23 6.97
N LEU A 51 5.88 0.86 6.11
CA LEU A 51 4.80 1.75 5.68
C LEU A 51 3.88 2.17 6.84
N TYR A 52 3.81 1.38 7.91
CA TYR A 52 2.83 1.55 9.00
C TYR A 52 3.41 2.22 10.24
N GLY A 53 4.69 2.62 10.23
CA GLY A 53 5.37 3.19 11.39
C GLY A 53 5.92 4.60 11.13
N GLY A 54 5.94 5.43 12.18
CA GLY A 54 6.50 6.78 12.15
C GLY A 54 5.49 7.88 11.78
N MET A 55 5.94 9.14 11.84
CA MET A 55 5.13 10.31 11.46
C MET A 55 5.10 10.46 9.93
N GLY A 56 3.91 10.60 9.35
CA GLY A 56 3.75 10.67 7.89
C GLY A 56 3.82 9.28 7.23
N SER A 57 3.42 8.26 7.99
CA SER A 57 3.30 6.89 7.52
C SER A 57 2.13 6.76 6.53
N LEU A 58 2.00 5.60 5.90
CA LEU A 58 0.88 5.31 5.00
C LEU A 58 -0.47 5.34 5.74
N ASN A 59 -0.48 5.14 7.06
CA ASN A 59 -1.68 5.23 7.90
C ASN A 59 -2.20 6.66 8.04
N ASP A 60 -1.30 7.65 7.95
CA ASP A 60 -1.66 9.06 8.06
C ASP A 60 -2.24 9.62 6.75
N LEU A 61 -2.19 8.83 5.67
CA LEU A 61 -2.64 9.24 4.36
C LEU A 61 -4.16 9.24 4.27
N VAL A 62 -4.71 10.38 3.83
CA VAL A 62 -6.12 10.56 3.48
C VAL A 62 -6.18 11.08 2.06
N LEU A 63 -7.02 10.46 1.23
CA LEU A 63 -7.15 10.75 -0.19
C LEU A 63 -8.07 11.96 -0.41
N PHE A 64 -7.56 12.90 -1.20
CA PHE A 64 -8.29 14.09 -1.64
C PHE A 64 -8.11 14.28 -3.14
N LYS A 65 -9.10 14.89 -3.78
CA LYS A 65 -9.02 15.37 -5.15
C LYS A 65 -9.74 16.71 -5.25
N ASP A 66 -9.06 17.69 -5.83
CA ASP A 66 -9.56 19.05 -5.99
C ASP A 66 -10.08 19.68 -4.67
N GLY A 67 -9.44 19.34 -3.54
CA GLY A 67 -9.81 19.81 -2.21
C GLY A 67 -10.98 19.08 -1.56
N VAL A 68 -11.56 18.08 -2.23
CA VAL A 68 -12.66 17.26 -1.70
C VAL A 68 -12.12 15.91 -1.24
N MET A 69 -12.56 15.48 -0.05
CA MET A 69 -12.23 14.16 0.48
C MET A 69 -12.97 13.08 -0.32
N LEU A 70 -12.23 12.06 -0.75
CA LEU A 70 -12.74 10.95 -1.53
C LEU A 70 -13.19 9.81 -0.59
N VAL A 71 -14.42 9.87 -0.08
CA VAL A 71 -14.88 8.98 1.02
C VAL A 71 -14.79 7.51 0.62
N GLU A 72 -15.36 7.14 -0.53
CA GLU A 72 -15.41 5.74 -0.99
C GLU A 72 -14.00 5.19 -1.25
N GLU A 73 -13.14 5.98 -1.87
CA GLU A 73 -11.75 5.61 -2.15
C GLU A 73 -10.93 5.49 -0.87
N ASN A 74 -11.19 6.33 0.13
CA ASN A 74 -10.54 6.19 1.44
C ASN A 74 -11.00 4.90 2.15
N ASP A 75 -12.27 4.54 2.09
CA ASP A 75 -12.78 3.30 2.68
C ASP A 75 -12.14 2.07 2.00
N VAL A 76 -12.09 2.05 0.67
CA VAL A 76 -11.41 1.00 -0.10
C VAL A 76 -9.92 0.95 0.22
N PHE A 77 -9.26 2.11 0.26
CA PHE A 77 -7.83 2.19 0.55
C PHE A 77 -7.52 1.73 1.98
N ASP A 78 -8.40 2.00 2.94
CA ASP A 78 -8.26 1.53 4.32
C ASP A 78 -8.36 0.00 4.42
N GLU A 79 -9.33 -0.60 3.73
CA GLU A 79 -9.45 -2.06 3.65
C GLU A 79 -8.17 -2.69 3.08
N LEU A 80 -7.67 -2.14 1.96
CA LEU A 80 -6.44 -2.61 1.31
C LEU A 80 -5.22 -2.46 2.23
N ARG A 81 -5.07 -1.33 2.93
CA ARG A 81 -4.00 -1.11 3.92
C ARG A 81 -4.06 -2.14 5.03
N ASN A 82 -5.24 -2.42 5.59
CA ASN A 82 -5.39 -3.40 6.66
C ASN A 82 -5.03 -4.82 6.18
N ARG A 83 -5.50 -5.21 5.00
CA ARG A 83 -5.17 -6.52 4.40
C ARG A 83 -3.68 -6.66 4.12
N LEU A 84 -3.05 -5.64 3.53
CA LEU A 84 -1.61 -5.63 3.26
C LEU A 84 -0.80 -5.76 4.56
N TYR A 85 -1.23 -5.10 5.64
CA TYR A 85 -0.57 -5.20 6.94
C TYR A 85 -0.60 -6.62 7.51
N HIS A 86 -1.78 -7.26 7.46
CA HIS A 86 -1.93 -8.63 7.95
C HIS A 86 -1.11 -9.63 7.13
N LEU A 87 -1.12 -9.51 5.80
CA LEU A 87 -0.31 -10.33 4.92
C LEU A 87 1.18 -10.08 5.12
N GLY A 88 1.60 -8.83 5.27
CA GLY A 88 2.99 -8.45 5.54
C GLY A 88 3.53 -9.02 6.85
N LYS A 89 2.69 -9.19 7.89
CA LYS A 89 3.12 -9.85 9.14
C LYS A 89 3.52 -11.30 8.94
N THR A 90 2.83 -12.00 8.04
CA THR A 90 3.01 -13.42 7.76
C THR A 90 3.86 -13.74 6.54
N LEU A 91 4.17 -12.72 5.72
CA LEU A 91 5.11 -12.80 4.59
C LEU A 91 6.49 -13.29 5.05
#